data_AF-A0A957L886-F1
#
_entry.id   AF-A0A957L886-F1
#
_cell.length_a   1.000
_cell.length_b   1.000
_cell.length_c   1.000
_cell.angle_alpha   90.00
_cell.angle_beta   90.00
_cell.angle_gamma   90.00
#
_symmetry.space_group_name_H-M   'P 1'
#
loop_
_entity.id
_entity.type
_entity.pdbx_description
1 polymer ?
#
loop_
_entity_poly.entity_id
_entity_poly.type
_entity_poly.pdbx_seq_one_letter_code
_entity_poly.pdbx_strand_id
1 'polypeptide(L)' 'IVGEAARFVPDEIKQHYPEVAWAAIAGTRNRLIHGYFAVDYDVVWAIIQSDLPVLVDQLERIIAEQGL' A
#
# COMPACT_ATOMS: atom_id res chain seq x y z
N ILE A 1 3.37 -6.22 7.26
CA ILE A 1 2.42 -7.11 6.55
C ILE A 1 1.92 -6.46 5.26
N VAL A 2 1.27 -5.28 5.30
CA VAL A 2 0.70 -4.61 4.10
C VAL A 2 1.68 -4.50 2.92
N GLY A 3 2.85 -3.90 3.12
CA GLY A 3 3.85 -3.78 2.06
C GLY A 3 4.44 -5.11 1.56
N GLU A 4 4.41 -6.16 2.40
CA GLU A 4 4.82 -7.49 1.96
C GLU A 4 3.72 -8.11 1.07
N ALA A 5 2.46 -8.04 1.51
CA ALA A 5 1.31 -8.54 0.78
C ALA A 5 1.15 -7.87 -0.61
N ALA A 6 1.42 -6.57 -0.71
CA ALA A 6 1.39 -5.84 -1.98
C ALA A 6 2.32 -6.42 -3.06
N ARG A 7 3.41 -7.10 -2.66
CA ARG A 7 4.33 -7.76 -3.61
C ARG A 7 3.71 -9.02 -4.23
N PHE A 8 2.80 -9.67 -3.52
CA PHE A 8 2.17 -10.92 -3.93
C PHE A 8 0.88 -10.72 -4.74
N VAL A 9 0.40 -9.49 -4.87
CA VAL A 9 -0.71 -9.19 -5.78
C VAL A 9 -0.29 -9.54 -7.21
N PRO A 10 -1.12 -10.26 -7.99
CA PRO A 10 -0.80 -10.59 -9.38
C PRO A 10 -0.60 -9.34 -10.24
N ASP A 11 0.31 -9.37 -11.20
CA ASP A 11 0.60 -8.21 -12.04
C ASP A 11 -0.59 -7.80 -12.92
N GLU A 12 -1.42 -8.75 -13.32
CA GLU A 12 -2.67 -8.47 -14.05
C GLU A 12 -3.63 -7.58 -13.23
N ILE A 13 -3.76 -7.85 -11.92
CA ILE A 13 -4.56 -7.01 -11.01
C ILE A 13 -3.90 -5.64 -10.84
N LYS A 14 -2.58 -5.58 -10.67
CA LYS A 14 -1.87 -4.30 -10.53
C LYS A 14 -2.01 -3.42 -11.78
N GLN A 15 -2.01 -4.03 -12.96
CA GLN A 15 -2.19 -3.35 -14.23
C GLN A 15 -3.64 -2.90 -14.44
N HIS A 16 -4.60 -3.69 -13.95
CA HIS A 16 -6.03 -3.35 -14.02
C HIS A 16 -6.40 -2.19 -13.10
N TYR A 17 -5.72 -2.06 -11.95
CA TYR A 17 -5.95 -1.02 -10.94
C TYR A 17 -4.69 -0.14 -10.72
N PRO A 18 -4.28 0.67 -11.70
CA PRO A 18 -3.06 1.48 -11.63
C PRO A 18 -3.17 2.68 -10.67
N GLU A 19 -4.38 3.05 -10.24
CA GLU A 19 -4.65 4.11 -9.25
C GLU A 19 -4.19 3.74 -7.84
N VAL A 20 -4.00 2.45 -7.57
CA VAL A 20 -3.39 1.98 -6.33
C VAL A 20 -1.87 2.03 -6.50
N ALA A 21 -1.19 2.74 -5.60
CA ALA A 21 0.26 2.92 -5.67
C ALA A 21 1.06 1.67 -5.22
N TRP A 22 0.87 0.52 -5.88
CA TRP A 22 1.39 -0.80 -5.51
C TRP A 22 2.89 -0.79 -5.18
N ALA A 23 3.70 -0.13 -6.01
CA ALA A 23 5.15 -0.04 -5.81
C ALA A 23 5.52 0.77 -4.56
N ALA A 24 4.79 1.85 -4.30
CA ALA A 24 4.99 2.69 -3.12
C ALA A 24 4.63 1.92 -1.83
N ILE A 25 3.51 1.19 -1.85
CA ILE A 25 3.05 0.34 -0.74
C ILE A 25 4.07 -0.77 -0.45
N ALA A 26 4.59 -1.43 -1.48
CA ALA A 26 5.65 -2.42 -1.32
C ALA A 26 6.95 -1.81 -0.77
N GLY A 27 7.27 -0.58 -1.19
CA GLY A 27 8.44 0.17 -0.77
C GLY A 27 8.39 0.64 0.70
N THR A 28 7.20 0.86 1.27
CA THR A 28 7.04 1.38 2.65
C THR A 28 7.72 0.47 3.68
N ARG A 29 7.63 -0.85 3.49
CA ARG A 29 8.28 -1.85 4.35
C ARG A 29 9.81 -1.67 4.38
N ASN A 30 10.41 -1.43 3.23
CA ASN A 30 11.86 -1.27 3.14
C ASN A 30 12.34 0.01 3.84
N ARG A 31 11.57 1.10 3.72
CA ARG A 31 11.86 2.36 4.42
C ARG A 31 11.80 2.20 5.94
N LEU A 32 10.74 1.55 6.45
CA LEU A 32 10.50 1.41 7.89
C LEU A 32 11.47 0.45 8.58
N ILE A 33 11.88 -0.64 7.92
CA ILE A 33 12.72 -1.67 8.53
C ILE A 33 14.21 -1.36 8.42
N HIS A 34 14.67 -0.81 7.29
CA HIS A 34 16.11 -0.58 7.04
C HIS A 34 16.56 0.85 7.34
N GLY A 35 15.62 1.79 7.44
CA GLY A 35 15.90 3.20 7.69
C GLY A 35 15.42 3.69 9.05
N TYR A 36 15.20 2.82 10.04
CA TYR A 36 14.53 3.20 11.30
C TYR A 36 15.17 4.39 12.05
N PHE A 37 16.48 4.60 11.91
CA PHE A 37 17.21 5.77 12.43
C PHE A 37 16.98 7.07 11.62
N ALA A 38 16.43 6.95 10.41
CA ALA A 38 16.06 8.04 9.51
C ALA A 38 14.56 8.00 9.14
N VAL A 39 13.75 7.27 9.93
CA VAL A 39 12.30 7.28 9.77
C VAL A 39 11.79 8.62 10.27
N ASP A 40 11.18 9.35 9.35
CA ASP A 40 10.44 10.55 9.65
C ASP A 40 9.04 10.13 10.15
N TYR A 41 8.78 10.36 11.44
CA TYR A 41 7.51 10.00 12.07
C TYR A 41 6.34 10.81 11.54
N ASP A 42 6.55 12.03 11.05
CA ASP A 42 5.48 12.84 10.44
C ASP A 42 5.05 12.21 9.11
N VAL A 43 6.00 11.66 8.35
CA VAL A 43 5.68 10.87 7.14
C VAL A 43 4.90 9.61 7.50
N VAL A 44 5.28 8.88 8.55
CA VAL A 44 4.54 7.68 8.98
C VAL A 44 3.13 8.05 9.45
N TRP A 45 3.01 9.14 10.20
CA TRP A 45 1.72 9.63 10.67
C TRP A 45 0.82 10.05 9.50
N ALA A 46 1.36 10.74 8.50
CA ALA A 46 0.65 11.11 7.28
C ALA A 46 0.17 9.87 6.50
N ILE A 47 1.01 8.85 6.35
CA ILE A 47 0.62 7.58 5.73
C ILE A 47 -0.56 6.95 6.48
N ILE A 48 -0.53 6.95 7.81
CA ILE A 48 -1.59 6.35 8.63
C ILE A 48 -2.90 7.14 8.52
N GLN A 49 -2.84 8.47 8.56
CA GLN A 49 -4.03 9.32 8.62
C GLN A 49 -4.65 9.59 7.24
N SER A 50 -3.84 9.64 6.19
CA SER A 50 -4.27 10.10 4.86
C SER A 50 -4.26 8.96 3.85
N ASP A 51 -3.16 8.20 3.76
CA ASP A 51 -2.97 7.25 2.66
C ASP A 51 -3.65 5.90 2.94
N LEU A 52 -3.58 5.41 4.19
CA LEU A 52 -4.17 4.12 4.57
C LEU A 52 -5.70 4.08 4.40
N PRO A 53 -6.49 5.08 4.82
CA PRO A 53 -7.95 5.05 4.62
C PRO A 53 -8.31 5.00 3.13
N VAL A 54 -7.64 5.80 2.29
CA VAL A 54 -7.84 5.79 0.84
C VAL A 54 -7.51 4.42 0.25
N LEU A 55 -6.42 3.81 0.69
CA LEU A 55 -6.04 2.47 0.25
C LEU A 55 -7.11 1.42 0.64
N VAL A 56 -7.66 1.49 1.85
CA VAL A 56 -8.73 0.58 2.29
C VAL A 56 -9.95 0.71 1.38
N ASP A 57 -10.42 1.94 1.14
CA ASP A 57 -11.57 2.19 0.26
C ASP A 57 -11.33 1.68 -1.16
N GLN A 58 -10.12 1.85 -1.70
CA GLN A 58 -9.75 1.32 -3.01
C GLN A 58 -9.80 -0.21 -3.02
N LEU A 59 -9.21 -0.88 -2.01
CA LEU A 59 -9.17 -2.34 -1.95
C LEU A 59 -10.56 -2.94 -1.77
N GLU A 60 -11.43 -2.35 -0.95
CA GLU A 60 -12.81 -2.81 -0.77
C GLU A 60 -13.60 -2.75 -2.08
N ARG A 61 -13.42 -1.69 -2.87
CA ARG A 61 -14.03 -1.57 -4.20
C ARG A 61 -13.52 -2.63 -5.17
N ILE A 62 -12.20 -2.85 -5.20
CA ILE A 62 -11.57 -3.87 -6.04
C ILE A 62 -12.11 -5.26 -5.68
N ILE A 63 -12.20 -5.59 -4.40
CA ILE A 63 -12.73 -6.87 -3.92
C ILE A 63 -14.19 -7.06 -4.38
N ALA A 64 -15.03 -6.03 -4.22
CA ALA A 64 -16.42 -6.06 -4.66
C ALA A 64 -16.56 -6.23 -6.19
N GLU A 65 -15.70 -5.60 -6.99
CA GLU A 65 -15.70 -5.72 -8.45
C GLU A 65 -15.21 -7.09 -8.94
N GLN A 66 -14.24 -7.69 -8.25
CA GLN A 66 -13.70 -9.02 -8.58
C GLN A 66 -14.60 -10.17 -8.06
N GLY A 67 -15.62 -9.86 -7.26
CA GLY A 67 -16.53 -10.86 -6.67
C GLY A 67 -15.86 -11.72 -5.60
N LEU A 68 -14.86 -11.18 -4.90
CA LEU A 68 -14.11 -11.82 -3.82
C LEU A 68 -14.68 -11.48 -2.42
#